data_AF-A0AAW6E3N6-F1
#
_entry.id   AF-A0AAW6E3N6-F1
#
_cell.length_a   1.000
_cell.length_b   1.000
_cell.length_c   1.000
_cell.angle_alpha   90.00
_cell.angle_beta   90.00
_cell.angle_gamma   90.00
#
_symmetry.space_group_name_H-M   'P 1'
#
loop_
_entity.id
_entity.type
_entity.pdbx_description
1 polymer ?
#
loop_
_entity_poly.entity_id
_entity_poly.type
_entity_poly.pdbx_seq_one_letter_code
_entity_poly.pdbx_strand_id
1 'polypeptide(L)'
;MIMKERKHVVINFLIITQGYMRLLYFCEEFNPFSTKKSGIEKKVYSQIMSLREEMDVKVEYSVVPKNTLDRICFILPFIWSKRESNWKAKLMDSSINYRDFEYMYIRKPSLSLKFYSILHYIKKQNPSIKIMMEIPTYPNTNEYHGIKKIMVLKSVNCERKLRKVVDYILTYSRDKTIWGISCLNIANCVDYSSIAPREHYCPIKNTLRMTFVADFMYWHGADRLIQGIAQYKGNYDVILNIVGNGAEIENLKRLANNDSRIIFHGFKTSEEMNEIFNNTDIAIDSLGRHRSGITYNSTLKGKEYSARGIPVVSAVQTEFDYMPGYKYYLKVPADESVIVVDDIVKFFEKVLLDNNYETITTEIRSITENIFDFSKGFKKPIMETIIRGDK
;
A
#
# COMPACT_ATOMS: atom_id res chain seq x y z
N MET A 1 30.81 -37.53 -16.61
CA MET A 1 30.22 -36.20 -16.88
C MET A 1 28.71 -36.37 -16.78
N ILE A 2 28.14 -36.07 -15.61
CA ILE A 2 26.79 -36.46 -15.21
C ILE A 2 25.78 -35.49 -15.83
N MET A 3 24.92 -35.99 -16.71
CA MET A 3 23.72 -35.29 -17.20
C MET A 3 22.73 -35.14 -16.04
N LYS A 4 22.49 -33.91 -15.59
CA LYS A 4 21.38 -33.59 -14.68
C LYS A 4 20.16 -33.21 -15.50
N GLU A 5 19.18 -34.13 -15.52
CA GLU A 5 17.84 -33.91 -16.02
C GLU A 5 17.18 -32.72 -15.29
N ARG A 6 16.64 -31.78 -16.07
CA ARG A 6 15.76 -30.71 -15.56
C ARG A 6 14.40 -31.32 -15.25
N LYS A 7 14.11 -31.54 -13.97
CA LYS A 7 12.75 -31.83 -13.51
C LYS A 7 11.87 -30.61 -13.77
N HIS A 8 11.00 -30.72 -14.77
CA HIS A 8 9.84 -29.86 -14.92
C HIS A 8 8.94 -30.05 -13.69
N VAL A 9 8.88 -29.04 -12.83
CA VAL A 9 7.86 -28.97 -11.78
C VAL A 9 6.55 -28.57 -12.45
N VAL A 10 5.78 -29.57 -12.88
CA VAL A 10 4.36 -29.41 -13.20
C VAL A 10 3.64 -29.28 -11.86
N ILE A 11 3.32 -28.06 -11.46
CA ILE A 11 2.44 -27.80 -10.31
C ILE A 11 1.03 -28.17 -10.77
N ASN A 12 0.60 -29.39 -10.45
CA ASN A 12 -0.79 -29.80 -10.61
C ASN A 12 -1.67 -28.99 -9.65
N PHE A 13 -2.39 -28.01 -10.20
CA PHE A 13 -3.57 -27.42 -9.58
C PHE A 13 -4.71 -28.43 -9.70
N LEU A 14 -4.92 -29.27 -8.68
CA LEU A 14 -6.18 -29.99 -8.48
C LEU A 14 -6.21 -30.56 -7.06
N ILE A 15 -6.70 -29.75 -6.13
CA ILE A 15 -7.45 -30.22 -4.98
C ILE A 15 -8.76 -29.44 -5.00
N ILE A 16 -9.76 -29.97 -5.73
CA ILE A 16 -11.14 -29.55 -5.54
C ILE A 16 -11.60 -30.26 -4.27
N THR A 17 -11.58 -29.56 -3.14
CA THR A 17 -12.30 -29.97 -1.95
C THR A 17 -13.68 -29.34 -2.01
N GLN A 18 -14.72 -30.17 -2.03
CA GLN A 18 -16.09 -29.73 -1.77
C GLN A 18 -16.13 -29.07 -0.39
N GLY A 19 -16.57 -27.80 -0.32
CA GLY A 19 -16.85 -27.10 0.94
C GLY A 19 -16.34 -25.67 1.07
N TYR A 20 -15.43 -25.19 0.20
CA TYR A 20 -14.93 -23.82 0.28
C TYR A 20 -15.78 -22.84 -0.55
N MET A 21 -16.07 -21.68 0.02
CA MET A 21 -16.62 -20.54 -0.72
C MET A 21 -15.68 -20.16 -1.86
N ARG A 22 -16.23 -19.84 -3.03
CA ARG A 22 -15.50 -19.50 -4.24
C ARG A 22 -15.49 -18.00 -4.45
N LEU A 23 -14.29 -17.47 -4.68
CA LEU A 23 -14.06 -16.04 -4.86
C LEU A 23 -13.37 -15.77 -6.20
N LEU A 24 -13.95 -14.86 -6.99
CA LEU A 24 -13.30 -14.30 -8.17
C LEU A 24 -12.52 -13.04 -7.77
N TYR A 25 -11.19 -13.11 -7.79
CA TYR A 25 -10.31 -11.97 -7.54
C TYR A 25 -9.92 -11.31 -8.86
N PHE A 26 -10.35 -10.07 -9.09
CA PHE A 26 -9.98 -9.28 -10.25
C PHE A 26 -9.07 -8.11 -9.87
N CYS A 27 -7.94 -7.95 -10.57
CA CYS A 27 -7.05 -6.80 -10.40
C CYS A 27 -6.56 -6.25 -11.74
N GLU A 28 -6.62 -4.93 -11.89
CA GLU A 28 -5.89 -4.23 -12.95
C GLU A 28 -4.42 -4.05 -12.57
N GLU A 29 -3.55 -3.86 -13.55
CA GLU A 29 -2.13 -3.51 -13.33
C GLU A 29 -1.32 -4.57 -12.56
N PHE A 30 -1.70 -5.85 -12.69
CA PHE A 30 -0.98 -6.95 -12.07
C PHE A 30 -0.33 -7.86 -13.12
N ASN A 31 0.94 -8.20 -12.92
CA ASN A 31 1.63 -9.22 -13.70
C ASN A 31 2.23 -10.28 -12.75
N PRO A 32 1.61 -11.46 -12.63
CA PRO A 32 2.11 -12.51 -11.73
C PRO A 32 3.48 -13.05 -12.13
N PHE A 33 3.91 -12.84 -13.37
CA PHE A 33 5.17 -13.34 -13.93
C PHE A 33 6.33 -12.34 -13.84
N SER A 34 6.14 -11.19 -13.19
CA SER A 34 7.23 -10.22 -12.99
C SER A 34 8.32 -10.79 -12.08
N THR A 35 9.57 -10.76 -12.55
CA THR A 35 10.75 -11.22 -11.78
C THR A 35 11.19 -10.21 -10.72
N LYS A 36 10.82 -8.93 -10.86
CA LYS A 36 11.04 -7.88 -9.85
C LYS A 36 9.69 -7.34 -9.41
N LYS A 37 9.20 -7.81 -8.25
CA LYS A 37 7.93 -7.35 -7.68
C LYS A 37 8.13 -6.03 -6.95
N SER A 38 7.44 -4.99 -7.39
CA SER A 38 7.22 -3.75 -6.64
C SER A 38 6.48 -4.03 -5.31
N GLY A 39 6.52 -3.09 -4.37
CA GLY A 39 5.77 -3.20 -3.11
C GLY A 39 4.27 -3.43 -3.32
N ILE A 40 3.69 -2.87 -4.40
CA ILE A 40 2.29 -3.07 -4.77
C ILE A 40 2.06 -4.50 -5.29
N GLU A 41 2.95 -5.05 -6.11
CA GLU A 41 2.82 -6.44 -6.60
C GLU A 41 3.00 -7.46 -5.48
N LYS A 42 3.93 -7.20 -4.55
CA LYS A 42 4.06 -8.00 -3.31
C LYS A 42 2.75 -7.99 -2.52
N LYS A 43 2.15 -6.79 -2.32
CA LYS A 43 0.84 -6.65 -1.67
C LYS A 43 -0.25 -7.48 -2.36
N VAL A 44 -0.43 -7.34 -3.68
CA VAL A 44 -1.47 -8.07 -4.42
C VAL A 44 -1.29 -9.58 -4.27
N TYR A 45 -0.05 -10.06 -4.37
CA TYR A 45 0.28 -11.46 -4.16
C TYR A 45 -0.09 -11.94 -2.76
N SER A 46 0.29 -11.20 -1.71
CA SER A 46 -0.03 -11.55 -0.33
C SER A 46 -1.53 -11.48 -0.02
N GLN A 47 -2.28 -10.54 -0.62
CA GLN A 47 -3.74 -10.51 -0.53
C GLN A 47 -4.36 -11.79 -1.10
N ILE A 48 -3.93 -12.22 -2.30
CA ILE A 48 -4.42 -13.44 -2.94
C ILE A 48 -4.09 -14.67 -2.10
N MET A 49 -2.85 -14.79 -1.61
CA MET A 49 -2.45 -15.94 -0.80
C MET A 49 -3.21 -16.00 0.52
N SER A 50 -3.39 -14.87 1.18
CA SER A 50 -4.16 -14.81 2.43
C SER A 50 -5.62 -15.22 2.25
N LEU A 51 -6.28 -14.80 1.15
CA LEU A 51 -7.65 -15.24 0.85
C LEU A 51 -7.73 -16.75 0.50
N ARG A 52 -6.68 -17.30 -0.12
CA ARG A 52 -6.62 -18.74 -0.47
C ARG A 52 -6.53 -19.67 0.74
N GLU A 53 -6.19 -19.15 1.91
CA GLU A 53 -6.23 -19.92 3.15
C GLU A 53 -7.67 -20.29 3.56
N GLU A 54 -8.68 -19.53 3.11
CA GLU A 54 -10.07 -19.67 3.55
C GLU A 54 -11.06 -19.89 2.39
N MET A 55 -10.64 -19.70 1.14
CA MET A 55 -11.53 -19.68 -0.03
C MET A 55 -10.86 -20.28 -1.27
N ASP A 56 -11.65 -20.83 -2.18
CA ASP A 56 -11.19 -21.18 -3.53
C ASP A 56 -11.12 -19.90 -4.38
N VAL A 57 -9.93 -19.34 -4.55
CA VAL A 57 -9.71 -18.06 -5.24
C VAL A 57 -9.27 -18.27 -6.69
N LYS A 58 -10.19 -17.98 -7.64
CA LYS A 58 -9.85 -17.78 -9.05
C LYS A 58 -9.35 -16.36 -9.26
N VAL A 59 -8.17 -16.21 -9.87
CA VAL A 59 -7.55 -14.90 -10.10
C VAL A 59 -7.65 -14.54 -11.58
N GLU A 60 -8.28 -13.40 -11.87
CA GLU A 60 -8.26 -12.75 -13.17
C GLU A 60 -7.52 -11.42 -13.07
N TYR A 61 -6.74 -11.10 -14.09
CA TYR A 61 -5.97 -9.86 -14.10
C TYR A 61 -5.83 -9.30 -15.50
N SER A 62 -5.60 -7.99 -15.56
CA SER A 62 -5.30 -7.30 -16.81
C SER A 62 -3.99 -6.53 -16.73
N VAL A 63 -3.19 -6.64 -17.77
CA VAL A 63 -1.96 -5.87 -17.93
C VAL A 63 -2.29 -4.56 -18.64
N VAL A 64 -1.77 -3.44 -18.12
CA VAL A 64 -1.96 -2.13 -18.74
C VAL A 64 -1.05 -1.99 -19.96
N PRO A 65 -1.59 -1.64 -21.13
CA PRO A 65 -0.77 -1.36 -22.31
C PRO A 65 0.21 -0.20 -22.05
N LYS A 66 1.47 -0.36 -22.49
CA LYS A 66 2.50 0.70 -22.37
C LYS A 66 2.41 1.77 -23.47
N ASN A 67 1.30 1.86 -24.20
CA ASN A 67 1.13 2.75 -25.36
C ASN A 67 0.59 4.14 -24.95
N THR A 68 1.22 5.22 -25.43
CA THR A 68 0.77 6.61 -25.22
C THR A 68 -0.62 6.88 -25.80
N LEU A 69 -0.95 6.33 -26.98
CA LEU A 69 -2.27 6.51 -27.59
C LEU A 69 -3.37 5.90 -26.70
N ASP A 70 -3.11 4.73 -26.11
CA ASP A 70 -4.03 4.08 -25.19
C ASP A 70 -4.31 4.93 -23.95
N ARG A 71 -3.29 5.62 -23.42
CA ARG A 71 -3.45 6.53 -22.27
C ARG A 71 -4.39 7.69 -22.61
N ILE A 72 -4.31 8.25 -23.81
CA ILE A 72 -5.20 9.32 -24.27
C ILE A 72 -6.62 8.78 -24.44
N CYS A 73 -6.79 7.65 -25.14
CA CYS A 73 -8.09 7.02 -25.32
C CYS A 73 -8.75 6.66 -23.98
N PHE A 74 -7.97 6.23 -22.99
CA PHE A 74 -8.46 5.88 -21.66
C PHE A 74 -9.02 7.08 -20.88
N ILE A 75 -8.45 8.28 -21.08
CA ILE A 75 -8.97 9.51 -20.46
C ILE A 75 -10.33 9.87 -21.05
N LEU A 76 -10.53 9.64 -22.34
CA LEU A 76 -11.76 10.01 -23.04
C LEU A 76 -12.93 9.08 -22.65
N PRO A 77 -14.13 9.63 -22.34
CA PRO A 77 -15.25 8.82 -21.84
C PRO A 77 -15.88 7.92 -22.91
N PHE A 78 -15.95 8.39 -24.17
CA PHE A 78 -16.72 7.73 -25.23
C PHE A 78 -15.92 6.72 -26.08
N ILE A 79 -14.59 6.72 -25.99
CA ILE A 79 -13.72 5.86 -26.79
C ILE A 79 -13.28 4.66 -25.95
N TRP A 80 -13.37 3.43 -26.48
CA TRP A 80 -12.78 2.26 -25.82
C TRP A 80 -11.26 2.33 -25.93
N SER A 81 -10.59 2.35 -24.79
CA SER A 81 -9.15 2.13 -24.77
C SER A 81 -8.84 0.63 -24.84
N LYS A 82 -7.63 0.27 -25.26
CA LYS A 82 -7.13 -1.12 -25.19
C LYS A 82 -7.10 -1.61 -23.74
N ARG A 83 -6.75 -0.77 -22.76
CA ARG A 83 -6.94 -1.08 -21.33
C ARG A 83 -8.39 -1.49 -21.05
N GLU A 84 -9.34 -0.71 -21.56
CA GLU A 84 -10.77 -1.01 -21.40
C GLU A 84 -11.25 -2.20 -22.26
N SER A 85 -10.53 -2.63 -23.27
CA SER A 85 -10.89 -3.85 -23.99
C SER A 85 -10.35 -5.09 -23.26
N ASN A 86 -9.18 -4.97 -22.62
CA ASN A 86 -8.50 -6.08 -21.94
C ASN A 86 -9.26 -6.58 -20.71
N TRP A 87 -9.64 -5.69 -19.79
CA TRP A 87 -10.47 -6.08 -18.62
C TRP A 87 -11.84 -6.64 -19.03
N LYS A 88 -12.46 -6.15 -20.12
CA LYS A 88 -13.73 -6.66 -20.64
C LYS A 88 -13.55 -8.07 -21.16
N ALA A 89 -12.50 -8.31 -21.94
CA ALA A 89 -12.20 -9.65 -22.45
C ALA A 89 -12.00 -10.66 -21.31
N LYS A 90 -11.34 -10.24 -20.22
CA LYS A 90 -11.15 -11.10 -19.02
C LYS A 90 -12.43 -11.34 -18.25
N LEU A 91 -13.22 -10.31 -17.97
CA LEU A 91 -14.47 -10.42 -17.20
C LEU A 91 -15.65 -10.92 -18.03
N MET A 92 -15.56 -10.98 -19.35
CA MET A 92 -16.60 -11.54 -20.21
C MET A 92 -16.12 -12.80 -20.94
N ASP A 93 -15.05 -13.42 -20.42
CA ASP A 93 -14.55 -14.69 -20.92
C ASP A 93 -15.59 -15.79 -20.68
N SER A 94 -15.89 -16.58 -21.73
CA SER A 94 -16.90 -17.63 -21.67
C SER A 94 -16.53 -18.77 -20.71
N SER A 95 -15.27 -18.89 -20.31
CA SER A 95 -14.82 -19.84 -19.28
C SER A 95 -15.17 -19.42 -17.85
N ILE A 96 -15.72 -18.22 -17.63
CA ILE A 96 -16.16 -17.76 -16.33
C ILE A 96 -17.68 -17.92 -16.22
N ASN A 97 -18.11 -18.95 -15.49
CA ASN A 97 -19.49 -19.05 -15.05
C ASN A 97 -19.66 -18.33 -13.70
N TYR A 98 -20.29 -17.16 -13.72
CA TYR A 98 -20.48 -16.33 -12.53
C TYR A 98 -21.35 -16.96 -11.44
N ARG A 99 -22.16 -17.98 -11.78
CA ARG A 99 -22.96 -18.73 -10.80
C ARG A 99 -22.12 -19.64 -9.91
N ASP A 100 -20.87 -19.88 -10.29
CA ASP A 100 -19.94 -20.70 -9.52
C ASP A 100 -19.22 -19.90 -8.43
N PHE A 101 -19.52 -18.61 -8.25
CA PHE A 101 -18.85 -17.74 -7.28
C PHE A 101 -19.86 -17.08 -6.35
N GLU A 102 -19.65 -17.20 -5.04
CA GLU A 102 -20.40 -16.45 -4.03
C GLU A 102 -19.87 -15.02 -3.91
N TYR A 103 -18.57 -14.81 -4.15
CA TYR A 103 -17.90 -13.53 -3.93
C TYR A 103 -17.09 -13.08 -5.15
N MET A 104 -17.03 -11.77 -5.37
CA MET A 104 -16.11 -11.13 -6.30
C MET A 104 -15.34 -10.03 -5.58
N TYR A 105 -14.01 -10.09 -5.62
CA TYR A 105 -13.12 -9.06 -5.10
C TYR A 105 -12.50 -8.28 -6.25
N ILE A 106 -12.70 -6.96 -6.28
CA ILE A 106 -12.22 -6.08 -7.35
C ILE A 106 -11.23 -5.10 -6.77
N ARG A 107 -9.96 -5.24 -7.15
CA ARG A 107 -8.91 -4.35 -6.67
C ARG A 107 -8.65 -3.19 -7.62
N LYS A 108 -8.74 -1.96 -7.09
CA LYS A 108 -8.35 -0.71 -7.78
C LYS A 108 -8.88 -0.66 -9.22
N PRO A 109 -10.21 -0.74 -9.43
CA PRO A 109 -10.76 -0.67 -10.77
C PRO A 109 -10.66 0.73 -11.35
N SER A 110 -10.56 0.79 -12.67
CA SER A 110 -10.77 2.01 -13.45
C SER A 110 -12.26 2.33 -13.51
N LEU A 111 -12.70 3.41 -12.85
CA LEU A 111 -14.13 3.72 -12.79
C LEU A 111 -14.63 4.33 -14.11
N SER A 112 -15.61 3.67 -14.73
CA SER A 112 -16.28 4.16 -15.94
C SER A 112 -17.68 3.56 -16.09
N LEU A 113 -18.53 4.17 -16.92
CA LEU A 113 -19.84 3.58 -17.24
C LEU A 113 -19.71 2.21 -17.93
N LYS A 114 -18.62 1.98 -18.66
CA LYS A 114 -18.30 0.67 -19.25
C LYS A 114 -18.03 -0.35 -18.16
N PHE A 115 -17.24 0.01 -17.14
CA PHE A 115 -17.01 -0.85 -15.98
C PHE A 115 -18.31 -1.22 -15.27
N TYR A 116 -19.15 -0.21 -14.98
CA TYR A 116 -20.46 -0.44 -14.38
C TYR A 116 -21.32 -1.40 -15.22
N SER A 117 -21.31 -1.27 -16.55
CA SER A 117 -22.08 -2.17 -17.42
C SER A 117 -21.63 -3.63 -17.33
N ILE A 118 -20.33 -3.88 -17.13
CA ILE A 118 -19.79 -5.22 -16.89
C ILE A 118 -20.28 -5.75 -15.54
N LEU A 119 -20.18 -4.97 -14.47
CA LEU A 119 -20.68 -5.39 -13.15
C LEU A 119 -22.19 -5.65 -13.15
N HIS A 120 -22.94 -4.83 -13.88
CA HIS A 120 -24.38 -5.02 -14.04
C HIS A 120 -24.71 -6.31 -14.81
N TYR A 121 -23.92 -6.65 -15.84
CA TYR A 121 -24.02 -7.95 -16.52
C TYR A 121 -23.73 -9.12 -15.56
N ILE A 122 -22.67 -9.01 -14.76
CA ILE A 122 -22.30 -10.03 -13.76
C ILE A 122 -23.43 -10.27 -12.76
N LYS A 123 -23.99 -9.20 -12.18
CA LYS A 123 -25.15 -9.27 -11.27
C LYS A 123 -26.41 -9.85 -11.94
N LYS A 124 -26.57 -9.73 -13.26
CA LYS A 124 -27.66 -10.40 -14.00
C LYS A 124 -27.43 -11.90 -14.13
N GLN A 125 -26.19 -12.34 -14.31
CA GLN A 125 -25.85 -13.77 -14.41
C GLN A 125 -25.97 -14.48 -13.06
N ASN A 126 -25.54 -13.79 -11.99
CA ASN A 126 -25.64 -14.23 -10.62
C ASN A 126 -26.12 -13.07 -9.73
N PRO A 127 -27.43 -13.01 -9.40
CA PRO A 127 -27.97 -11.97 -8.51
C PRO A 127 -27.47 -12.06 -7.06
N SER A 128 -27.05 -13.23 -6.58
CA SER A 128 -26.62 -13.45 -5.19
C SER A 128 -25.13 -13.15 -4.96
N ILE A 129 -24.30 -13.12 -6.02
CA ILE A 129 -22.86 -12.82 -5.89
C ILE A 129 -22.63 -11.52 -5.11
N LYS A 130 -21.76 -11.53 -4.11
CA LYS A 130 -21.39 -10.35 -3.33
C LYS A 130 -20.15 -9.70 -3.92
N ILE A 131 -20.27 -8.46 -4.37
CA ILE A 131 -19.17 -7.72 -5.01
C ILE A 131 -18.54 -6.77 -4.00
N MET A 132 -17.28 -7.03 -3.70
CA MET A 132 -16.40 -6.26 -2.83
C MET A 132 -15.38 -5.49 -3.69
N MET A 133 -15.28 -4.17 -3.50
CA MET A 133 -14.44 -3.32 -4.33
C MET A 133 -13.44 -2.52 -3.49
N GLU A 134 -12.14 -2.73 -3.72
CA GLU A 134 -11.05 -2.03 -3.02
C GLU A 134 -10.71 -0.70 -3.69
N ILE A 135 -10.74 0.38 -2.90
CA ILE A 135 -10.29 1.72 -3.27
C ILE A 135 -9.04 2.05 -2.44
N PRO A 136 -7.85 2.16 -3.07
CA PRO A 136 -6.60 2.33 -2.34
C PRO A 136 -6.42 3.71 -1.69
N THR A 137 -7.03 4.76 -2.26
CA THR A 137 -7.00 6.13 -1.73
C THR A 137 -8.37 6.77 -1.89
N TYR A 138 -8.89 7.41 -0.84
CA TYR A 138 -10.10 8.21 -0.90
C TYR A 138 -9.97 9.47 -0.02
N PRO A 139 -10.43 10.65 -0.48
CA PRO A 139 -10.90 10.95 -1.84
C PRO A 139 -9.74 10.97 -2.84
N ASN A 140 -9.94 10.42 -4.05
CA ASN A 140 -8.92 10.36 -5.10
C ASN A 140 -9.02 11.49 -6.14
N THR A 141 -9.99 12.40 -6.00
CA THR A 141 -10.24 13.49 -6.96
C THR A 141 -9.07 14.43 -7.11
N ASN A 142 -8.33 14.67 -6.02
CA ASN A 142 -7.18 15.58 -5.98
C ASN A 142 -5.90 14.96 -6.56
N GLU A 143 -5.89 13.66 -6.88
CA GLU A 143 -4.74 13.03 -7.53
C GLU A 143 -4.63 13.44 -9.02
N TYR A 144 -5.73 13.91 -9.62
CA TYR A 144 -5.80 14.22 -11.06
C TYR A 144 -5.60 15.71 -11.38
N HIS A 145 -4.57 15.98 -12.17
CA HIS A 145 -4.20 17.32 -12.61
C HIS A 145 -4.29 17.46 -14.14
N GLY A 146 -4.53 18.69 -14.62
CA GLY A 146 -4.62 19.00 -16.05
C GLY A 146 -5.70 18.18 -16.77
N ILE A 147 -5.37 17.64 -17.95
CA ILE A 147 -6.31 16.85 -18.78
C ILE A 147 -6.84 15.61 -18.06
N LYS A 148 -6.13 15.09 -17.06
CA LYS A 148 -6.58 13.92 -16.28
C LYS A 148 -7.83 14.21 -15.42
N LYS A 149 -8.20 15.47 -15.21
CA LYS A 149 -9.48 15.83 -14.55
C LYS A 149 -10.71 15.27 -15.28
N ILE A 150 -10.59 15.00 -16.59
CA ILE A 150 -11.65 14.31 -17.36
C ILE A 150 -11.94 12.91 -16.78
N MET A 151 -10.96 12.24 -16.18
CA MET A 151 -11.17 10.94 -15.54
C MET A 151 -12.08 11.02 -14.32
N VAL A 152 -12.08 12.17 -13.61
CA VAL A 152 -13.03 12.43 -12.51
C VAL A 152 -14.45 12.53 -13.07
N LEU A 153 -14.66 13.24 -14.18
CA LEU A 153 -15.98 13.30 -14.83
C LEU A 153 -16.45 11.92 -15.29
N LYS A 154 -15.54 11.12 -15.84
CA LYS A 154 -15.79 9.74 -16.26
C LYS A 154 -16.17 8.84 -15.08
N SER A 155 -15.58 9.04 -13.90
CA SER A 155 -15.85 8.24 -12.72
C SER A 155 -17.17 8.63 -12.03
N VAL A 156 -17.52 9.92 -11.93
CA VAL A 156 -18.72 10.41 -11.21
C VAL A 156 -20.01 9.68 -11.62
N ASN A 157 -20.22 9.46 -12.93
CA ASN A 157 -21.41 8.75 -13.40
C ASN A 157 -21.40 7.26 -13.07
N CYS A 158 -20.22 6.65 -12.99
CA CYS A 158 -20.03 5.27 -12.53
C CYS A 158 -20.33 5.19 -11.03
N GLU A 159 -19.68 6.03 -10.22
CA GLU A 159 -19.77 6.10 -8.77
C GLU A 159 -21.23 6.14 -8.27
N ARG A 160 -22.05 7.03 -8.86
CA ARG A 160 -23.48 7.16 -8.53
C ARG A 160 -24.30 5.88 -8.78
N LYS A 161 -23.85 5.03 -9.71
CA LYS A 161 -24.53 3.79 -10.10
C LYS A 161 -23.97 2.57 -9.36
N LEU A 162 -22.75 2.62 -8.82
CA LEU A 162 -22.09 1.46 -8.20
C LEU A 162 -22.90 0.86 -7.06
N ARG A 163 -23.65 1.67 -6.29
CA ARG A 163 -24.52 1.16 -5.20
C ARG A 163 -25.60 0.17 -5.64
N LYS A 164 -25.85 0.06 -6.95
CA LYS A 164 -26.80 -0.91 -7.52
C LYS A 164 -26.19 -2.31 -7.73
N VAL A 165 -24.87 -2.41 -7.71
CA VAL A 165 -24.14 -3.63 -8.13
C VAL A 165 -22.97 -3.99 -7.20
N VAL A 166 -22.46 -3.06 -6.42
CA VAL A 166 -21.39 -3.29 -5.42
C VAL A 166 -22.02 -3.33 -4.05
N ASP A 167 -21.72 -4.40 -3.30
CA ASP A 167 -22.25 -4.63 -1.95
C ASP A 167 -21.38 -3.93 -0.90
N TYR A 168 -20.06 -3.91 -1.10
CA TYR A 168 -19.12 -3.37 -0.14
C TYR A 168 -17.94 -2.64 -0.80
N ILE A 169 -17.48 -1.56 -0.17
CA ILE A 169 -16.22 -0.90 -0.51
C ILE A 169 -15.17 -1.22 0.56
N LEU A 170 -14.01 -1.74 0.15
CA LEU A 170 -12.86 -1.83 1.02
C LEU A 170 -12.04 -0.55 0.88
N THR A 171 -11.76 0.10 2.00
CA THR A 171 -11.02 1.37 2.01
C THR A 171 -9.97 1.37 3.11
N TYR A 172 -8.88 2.09 2.84
CA TYR A 172 -7.82 2.39 3.81
C TYR A 172 -8.07 3.70 4.55
N SER A 173 -9.18 4.38 4.29
CA SER A 173 -9.63 5.54 5.06
C SER A 173 -10.47 5.11 6.26
N ARG A 174 -10.95 6.08 7.05
CA ARG A 174 -11.89 5.84 8.16
C ARG A 174 -13.37 5.99 7.75
N ASP A 175 -13.64 6.18 6.45
CA ASP A 175 -15.00 6.36 5.94
C ASP A 175 -15.86 5.13 6.21
N LYS A 176 -17.09 5.35 6.70
CA LYS A 176 -18.07 4.27 6.91
C LYS A 176 -18.92 4.00 5.68
N THR A 177 -19.02 4.97 4.79
CA THR A 177 -19.73 4.86 3.52
C THR A 177 -19.00 5.65 2.45
N ILE A 178 -18.87 5.08 1.25
CA ILE A 178 -18.39 5.76 0.04
C ILE A 178 -19.44 5.56 -1.05
N TRP A 179 -19.88 6.65 -1.69
CA TRP A 179 -20.93 6.64 -2.73
C TRP A 179 -22.26 5.98 -2.30
N GLY A 180 -22.56 6.02 -0.99
CA GLY A 180 -23.74 5.36 -0.41
C GLY A 180 -23.61 3.84 -0.26
N ILE A 181 -22.40 3.30 -0.36
CA ILE A 181 -22.08 1.88 -0.16
C ILE A 181 -21.32 1.74 1.16
N SER A 182 -21.69 0.75 1.97
CA SER A 182 -21.02 0.45 3.23
C SER A 182 -19.54 0.13 3.03
N CYS A 183 -18.69 0.70 3.88
CA CYS A 183 -17.26 0.48 3.84
C CYS A 183 -16.79 -0.55 4.87
N LEU A 184 -15.88 -1.42 4.45
CA LEU A 184 -14.99 -2.16 5.33
C LEU A 184 -13.68 -1.39 5.39
N ASN A 185 -13.36 -0.86 6.57
CA ASN A 185 -12.08 -0.22 6.81
C ASN A 185 -11.02 -1.31 7.02
N ILE A 186 -10.06 -1.40 6.10
CA ILE A 186 -8.93 -2.33 6.17
C ILE A 186 -7.62 -1.54 6.34
N ALA A 187 -6.60 -2.17 6.91
CA ALA A 187 -5.26 -1.60 6.95
C ALA A 187 -4.45 -2.08 5.73
N ASN A 188 -3.50 -1.26 5.26
CA ASN A 188 -2.42 -1.82 4.46
C ASN A 188 -1.64 -2.80 5.34
N CYS A 189 -1.25 -3.91 4.73
CA CYS A 189 -0.61 -5.01 5.41
C CYS A 189 0.72 -5.35 4.74
N VAL A 190 1.59 -5.99 5.52
CA VAL A 190 2.82 -6.62 5.06
C VAL A 190 2.86 -8.05 5.58
N ASP A 191 3.62 -8.91 4.92
CA ASP A 191 3.87 -10.27 5.39
C ASP A 191 5.03 -10.26 6.38
N TYR A 192 4.72 -10.37 7.67
CA TYR A 192 5.70 -10.33 8.78
C TYR A 192 6.69 -11.48 8.73
N SER A 193 6.30 -12.62 8.16
CA SER A 193 7.18 -13.78 7.99
C SER A 193 8.23 -13.56 6.91
N SER A 194 7.92 -12.70 5.92
CA SER A 194 8.83 -12.35 4.82
C SER A 194 9.78 -11.19 5.14
N ILE A 195 9.54 -10.45 6.22
CA ILE A 195 10.31 -9.28 6.61
C ILE A 195 11.15 -9.61 7.84
N ALA A 196 12.46 -9.65 7.65
CA ALA A 196 13.40 -9.81 8.74
C ALA A 196 13.29 -8.63 9.73
N PRO A 197 13.29 -8.89 11.05
CA PRO A 197 13.47 -7.85 12.04
C PRO A 197 14.81 -7.14 11.85
N ARG A 198 14.93 -5.93 12.39
CA ARG A 198 16.22 -5.24 12.48
C ARG A 198 17.16 -6.06 13.36
N GLU A 199 18.26 -6.53 12.80
CA GLU A 199 19.27 -7.35 13.47
C GLU A 199 20.62 -6.62 13.55
N HIS A 200 21.44 -6.97 14.53
CA HIS A 200 22.80 -6.43 14.69
C HIS A 200 22.89 -4.90 14.76
N TYR A 201 21.87 -4.26 15.36
CA TYR A 201 21.85 -2.82 15.53
C TYR A 201 22.95 -2.37 16.49
N CYS A 202 23.86 -1.55 15.98
CA CYS A 202 24.91 -0.92 16.78
C CYS A 202 24.56 0.56 16.96
N PRO A 203 24.13 1.01 18.16
CA PRO A 203 23.92 2.42 18.43
C PRO A 203 25.25 3.16 18.41
N ILE A 204 25.26 4.33 17.78
CA ILE A 204 26.42 5.24 17.80
C ILE A 204 26.09 6.34 18.80
N LYS A 205 27.00 6.58 19.75
CA LYS A 205 26.81 7.57 20.80
C LYS A 205 26.60 8.96 20.18
N ASN A 206 25.57 9.67 20.64
CA ASN A 206 25.21 11.01 20.17
C ASN A 206 24.98 11.11 18.66
N THR A 207 24.55 10.03 18.01
CA THR A 207 24.19 10.03 16.58
C THR A 207 22.76 9.55 16.42
N LEU A 208 22.00 10.23 15.57
CA LEU A 208 20.65 9.86 15.16
C LEU A 208 20.63 9.58 13.65
N ARG A 209 20.41 8.32 13.28
CA ARG A 209 20.28 7.84 11.89
C ARG A 209 18.82 7.66 11.51
N MET A 210 18.33 8.55 10.67
CA MET A 210 16.99 8.49 10.10
C MET A 210 17.02 7.88 8.70
N THR A 211 16.00 7.10 8.35
CA THR A 211 15.84 6.56 6.98
C THR A 211 14.46 6.91 6.44
N PHE A 212 14.44 7.55 5.27
CA PHE A 212 13.23 7.90 4.53
C PHE A 212 13.21 7.14 3.21
N VAL A 213 12.25 6.22 3.05
CA VAL A 213 12.07 5.46 1.81
C VAL A 213 10.83 5.94 1.06
N ALA A 214 10.99 6.29 -0.23
CA ALA A 214 9.86 6.65 -1.08
C ALA A 214 10.21 6.62 -2.57
N ASP A 215 9.18 6.60 -3.41
CA ASP A 215 9.26 7.21 -4.75
C ASP A 215 8.93 8.71 -4.57
N PHE A 216 9.95 9.52 -4.30
CA PHE A 216 9.84 10.88 -3.79
C PHE A 216 9.07 11.81 -4.73
N MET A 217 8.07 12.46 -4.14
CA MET A 217 7.13 13.39 -4.75
C MET A 217 6.90 14.51 -3.73
N TYR A 218 6.42 15.67 -4.17
CA TYR A 218 6.23 16.82 -3.28
C TYR A 218 5.39 16.53 -2.03
N TRP A 219 4.40 15.62 -2.08
CA TRP A 219 3.58 15.24 -0.91
C TRP A 219 4.28 14.31 0.09
N HIS A 220 5.49 13.83 -0.20
CA HIS A 220 6.27 13.08 0.78
C HIS A 220 6.87 13.98 1.85
N GLY A 221 7.12 15.26 1.55
CA GLY A 221 7.53 16.25 2.55
C GLY A 221 8.97 16.11 3.04
N ALA A 222 9.84 15.45 2.27
CA ALA A 222 11.26 15.29 2.62
C ALA A 222 12.00 16.63 2.70
N ASP A 223 11.56 17.61 1.90
CA ASP A 223 12.05 18.99 1.92
C ASP A 223 11.91 19.64 3.31
N ARG A 224 10.81 19.39 4.02
CA ARG A 224 10.57 19.91 5.37
C ARG A 224 11.59 19.39 6.38
N LEU A 225 11.96 18.12 6.25
CA LEU A 225 12.97 17.49 7.12
C LEU A 225 14.39 17.94 6.76
N ILE A 226 14.71 18.05 5.47
CA ILE A 226 16.00 18.59 5.01
C ILE A 226 16.21 20.02 5.53
N GLN A 227 15.19 20.88 5.43
CA GLN A 227 15.24 22.23 6.00
C GLN A 227 15.40 22.20 7.52
N GLY A 228 14.74 21.25 8.20
CA GLY A 228 14.88 21.06 9.64
C GLY A 228 16.32 20.71 10.04
N ILE A 229 16.94 19.79 9.30
CA ILE A 229 18.34 19.40 9.51
C ILE A 229 19.27 20.59 9.25
N ALA A 230 19.03 21.38 8.21
CA ALA A 230 19.81 22.58 7.92
C ALA A 230 19.75 23.63 9.06
N GLN A 231 18.62 23.72 9.76
CA GLN A 231 18.42 24.65 10.88
C GLN A 231 18.84 24.09 12.25
N TYR A 232 19.04 22.78 12.34
CA TYR A 232 19.31 22.08 13.59
C TYR A 232 20.71 22.39 14.13
N LYS A 233 20.78 22.77 15.40
CA LYS A 233 22.01 23.14 16.14
C LYS A 233 22.17 22.35 17.45
N GLY A 234 21.43 21.24 17.61
CA GLY A 234 21.51 20.41 18.81
C GLY A 234 22.77 19.56 18.85
N ASN A 235 22.88 18.73 19.89
CA ASN A 235 24.12 18.02 20.24
C ASN A 235 24.28 16.65 19.57
N TYR A 236 23.27 16.15 18.87
CA TYR A 236 23.35 14.90 18.12
C TYR A 236 23.90 15.13 16.71
N ASP A 237 24.75 14.23 16.23
CA ASP A 237 25.02 14.11 14.81
C ASP A 237 23.82 13.45 14.12
N VAL A 238 23.14 14.19 13.25
CA VAL A 238 21.90 13.74 12.61
C VAL A 238 22.21 13.32 11.19
N ILE A 239 21.98 12.07 10.85
CA ILE A 239 22.18 11.50 9.52
C ILE A 239 20.81 11.15 8.92
N LEU A 240 20.53 11.61 7.72
CA LEU A 240 19.32 11.26 6.97
C LEU A 240 19.67 10.46 5.72
N ASN A 241 19.27 9.19 5.71
CA ASN A 241 19.33 8.33 4.53
C ASN A 241 18.05 8.49 3.70
N ILE A 242 18.20 8.99 2.48
CA ILE A 242 17.13 9.10 1.48
C ILE A 242 17.28 7.94 0.50
N VAL A 243 16.30 7.02 0.51
CA VAL A 243 16.34 5.81 -0.32
C VAL A 243 15.16 5.74 -1.26
N GLY A 244 15.46 5.57 -2.54
CA GLY A 244 14.50 5.57 -3.64
C GLY A 244 14.80 6.63 -4.68
N ASN A 245 13.91 6.71 -5.67
CA ASN A 245 13.96 7.68 -6.76
C ASN A 245 12.76 8.62 -6.65
N GLY A 246 12.42 9.35 -7.71
CA GLY A 246 11.18 10.11 -7.82
C GLY A 246 11.40 11.49 -8.40
N ALA A 247 10.29 12.16 -8.75
CA ALA A 247 10.33 13.47 -9.40
C ALA A 247 10.93 14.57 -8.50
N GLU A 248 10.89 14.38 -7.18
CA GLU A 248 11.38 15.38 -6.22
C GLU A 248 12.88 15.29 -5.92
N ILE A 249 13.56 14.19 -6.30
CA ILE A 249 14.95 13.93 -5.88
C ILE A 249 15.91 15.06 -6.22
N GLU A 250 15.84 15.62 -7.43
CA GLU A 250 16.75 16.69 -7.84
C GLU A 250 16.51 18.00 -7.07
N ASN A 251 15.26 18.29 -6.69
CA ASN A 251 14.96 19.41 -5.80
C ASN A 251 15.49 19.15 -4.39
N LEU A 252 15.34 17.93 -3.86
CA LEU A 252 15.85 17.56 -2.55
C LEU A 252 17.37 17.65 -2.47
N LYS A 253 18.10 17.21 -3.51
CA LYS A 253 19.56 17.37 -3.60
C LYS A 253 19.97 18.85 -3.59
N ARG A 254 19.28 19.70 -4.36
CA ARG A 254 19.53 21.15 -4.38
C ARG A 254 19.29 21.77 -3.00
N LEU A 255 18.22 21.37 -2.33
CA LEU A 255 17.87 21.85 -1.00
C LEU A 255 18.86 21.37 0.09
N ALA A 256 19.36 20.14 -0.04
CA ALA A 256 20.39 19.59 0.84
C ALA A 256 21.73 20.33 0.68
N ASN A 257 22.00 20.95 -0.48
CA ASN A 257 23.16 21.82 -0.72
C ASN A 257 24.50 21.23 -0.24
N ASN A 258 24.77 19.97 -0.60
CA ASN A 258 25.97 19.21 -0.19
C ASN A 258 26.17 19.04 1.33
N ASP A 259 25.11 19.17 2.14
CA ASP A 259 25.14 18.81 3.55
C ASP A 259 25.47 17.32 3.70
N SER A 260 26.64 17.02 4.28
CA SER A 260 27.16 15.66 4.43
C SER A 260 26.30 14.77 5.32
N ARG A 261 25.38 15.35 6.09
CA ARG A 261 24.40 14.64 6.90
C ARG A 261 23.32 13.95 6.06
N ILE A 262 23.11 14.35 4.81
CA ILE A 262 22.02 13.86 3.96
C ILE A 262 22.60 12.96 2.86
N ILE A 263 22.28 11.67 2.93
CA ILE A 263 22.85 10.64 2.06
C ILE A 263 21.77 10.13 1.10
N PHE A 264 21.96 10.36 -0.20
CA PHE A 264 21.08 9.87 -1.25
C PHE A 264 21.57 8.53 -1.79
N HIS A 265 20.81 7.47 -1.52
CA HIS A 265 21.17 6.10 -1.90
C HIS A 265 20.67 5.70 -3.29
N GLY A 266 19.73 6.47 -3.85
CA GLY A 266 18.97 6.05 -5.04
C GLY A 266 18.11 4.81 -4.76
N PHE A 267 17.70 4.11 -5.81
CA PHE A 267 16.97 2.84 -5.67
C PHE A 267 17.85 1.73 -5.09
N LYS A 268 17.31 0.95 -4.15
CA LYS A 268 17.97 -0.17 -3.48
C LYS A 268 17.15 -1.46 -3.56
N THR A 269 17.82 -2.60 -3.65
CA THR A 269 17.18 -3.93 -3.62
C THR A 269 16.69 -4.27 -2.20
N SER A 270 15.96 -5.38 -2.04
CA SER A 270 15.45 -5.77 -0.72
C SER A 270 16.60 -6.10 0.25
N GLU A 271 17.70 -6.66 -0.25
CA GLU A 271 18.89 -7.01 0.51
C GLU A 271 19.66 -5.76 0.94
N GLU A 272 19.93 -4.83 0.02
CA GLU A 272 20.58 -3.55 0.36
C GLU A 272 19.73 -2.72 1.34
N MET A 273 18.40 -2.76 1.20
CA MET A 273 17.50 -2.11 2.14
C MET A 273 17.63 -2.68 3.55
N ASN A 274 17.82 -3.99 3.70
CA ASN A 274 17.99 -4.61 5.02
C ASN A 274 19.23 -4.07 5.74
N GLU A 275 20.35 -3.89 5.02
CA GLU A 275 21.59 -3.33 5.59
C GLU A 275 21.39 -1.89 6.08
N ILE A 276 20.67 -1.06 5.31
CA ILE A 276 20.34 0.31 5.70
C ILE A 276 19.45 0.31 6.96
N PHE A 277 18.42 -0.56 6.99
CA PHE A 277 17.51 -0.64 8.13
C PHE A 277 18.17 -1.17 9.40
N ASN A 278 19.14 -2.08 9.29
CA ASN A 278 19.96 -2.54 10.43
C ASN A 278 20.75 -1.39 11.09
N ASN A 279 21.00 -0.32 10.34
CA ASN A 279 21.67 0.90 10.81
C ASN A 279 20.71 2.10 10.91
N THR A 280 19.41 1.87 10.95
CA THR A 280 18.39 2.93 11.09
C THR A 280 17.92 2.98 12.53
N ASP A 281 17.95 4.16 13.12
CA ASP A 281 17.45 4.41 14.48
C ASP A 281 15.95 4.73 14.44
N ILE A 282 15.54 5.61 13.51
CA ILE A 282 14.17 6.05 13.29
C ILE A 282 13.83 6.00 11.80
N ALA A 283 12.67 5.47 11.45
CA ALA A 283 12.16 5.52 10.09
C ALA A 283 11.21 6.70 9.88
N ILE A 284 11.33 7.35 8.73
CA ILE A 284 10.53 8.51 8.35
C ILE A 284 9.46 8.08 7.35
N ASP A 285 8.20 8.23 7.75
CA ASP A 285 7.07 8.12 6.85
C ASP A 285 6.70 9.50 6.26
N SER A 286 5.57 9.60 5.59
CA SER A 286 5.18 10.77 4.81
C SER A 286 4.96 11.97 5.73
N LEU A 287 5.63 13.07 5.40
CA LEU A 287 5.61 14.32 6.14
C LEU A 287 4.79 15.42 5.43
N GLY A 288 4.33 15.20 4.19
CA GLY A 288 3.72 16.26 3.36
C GLY A 288 2.33 15.95 2.80
N ARG A 289 1.58 15.01 3.37
CA ARG A 289 0.33 14.52 2.73
C ARG A 289 -0.82 15.54 2.73
N HIS A 290 -0.76 16.56 3.59
CA HIS A 290 -1.67 17.70 3.54
C HIS A 290 -1.62 18.42 2.18
N ARG A 291 -0.46 18.42 1.49
CA ARG A 291 -0.30 18.95 0.11
C ARG A 291 -1.15 18.21 -0.92
N SER A 292 -1.51 16.96 -0.65
CA SER A 292 -2.39 16.13 -1.49
C SER A 292 -3.84 16.06 -0.99
N GLY A 293 -4.18 16.78 0.09
CA GLY A 293 -5.50 16.73 0.72
C GLY A 293 -5.81 15.41 1.44
N ILE A 294 -4.79 14.60 1.72
CA ILE A 294 -4.95 13.31 2.41
C ILE A 294 -4.62 13.49 3.89
N THR A 295 -5.65 13.36 4.73
CA THR A 295 -5.57 13.58 6.18
C THR A 295 -5.33 12.30 6.97
N TYR A 296 -5.65 11.14 6.40
CA TYR A 296 -5.38 9.81 6.96
C TYR A 296 -4.67 8.95 5.91
N ASN A 297 -3.63 8.22 6.30
CA ASN A 297 -2.83 7.43 5.36
C ASN A 297 -2.35 6.10 5.95
N SER A 298 -2.80 5.00 5.36
CA SER A 298 -2.26 3.67 5.67
C SER A 298 -1.07 3.38 4.74
N THR A 299 0.15 3.79 5.06
CA THR A 299 1.29 3.62 4.14
C THR A 299 1.86 2.21 4.17
N LEU A 300 2.31 1.64 3.04
CA LEU A 300 3.02 0.35 3.05
C LEU A 300 4.36 0.45 3.79
N LYS A 301 5.08 1.55 3.61
CA LYS A 301 6.39 1.78 4.25
C LYS A 301 6.31 1.81 5.78
N GLY A 302 5.29 2.46 6.36
CA GLY A 302 5.11 2.46 7.82
C GLY A 302 4.91 1.06 8.38
N LYS A 303 4.27 0.17 7.61
CA LYS A 303 4.04 -1.23 8.01
C LYS A 303 5.30 -2.07 7.85
N GLU A 304 6.09 -1.80 6.82
CA GLU A 304 7.41 -2.42 6.69
C GLU A 304 8.35 -1.97 7.82
N TYR A 305 8.34 -0.68 8.20
CA TYR A 305 9.15 -0.18 9.32
C TYR A 305 8.75 -0.84 10.65
N SER A 306 7.44 -0.96 10.92
CA SER A 306 6.97 -1.66 12.11
C SER A 306 7.26 -3.15 12.08
N ALA A 307 7.13 -3.80 10.91
CA ALA A 307 7.54 -5.19 10.76
C ALA A 307 9.04 -5.36 11.01
N ARG A 308 9.87 -4.37 10.70
CA ARG A 308 11.30 -4.40 11.06
C ARG A 308 11.58 -4.07 12.53
N GLY A 309 10.57 -3.62 13.28
CA GLY A 309 10.73 -3.19 14.66
C GLY A 309 11.41 -1.83 14.82
N ILE A 310 11.16 -0.91 13.88
CA ILE A 310 11.78 0.43 13.87
C ILE A 310 10.74 1.48 14.26
N PRO A 311 11.02 2.37 15.23
CA PRO A 311 10.15 3.50 15.55
C PRO A 311 9.92 4.43 14.35
N VAL A 312 8.73 5.02 14.26
CA VAL A 312 8.28 5.77 13.06
C VAL A 312 7.94 7.22 13.39
N VAL A 313 8.36 8.14 12.53
CA VAL A 313 7.90 9.54 12.51
C VAL A 313 6.99 9.76 11.31
N SER A 314 5.83 10.40 11.50
CA SER A 314 4.94 10.80 10.39
C SER A 314 4.21 12.09 10.71
N ALA A 315 3.80 12.84 9.67
CA ALA A 315 2.95 14.01 9.87
C ALA A 315 1.46 13.67 9.75
N VAL A 316 1.13 12.79 8.80
CA VAL A 316 -0.25 12.42 8.49
C VAL A 316 -0.81 11.48 9.56
N GLN A 317 -2.12 11.53 9.79
CA GLN A 317 -2.75 10.58 10.69
C GLN A 317 -2.67 9.16 10.12
N THR A 318 -2.40 8.18 10.97
CA THR A 318 -2.23 6.77 10.62
C THR A 318 -2.97 5.88 11.63
N GLU A 319 -2.89 4.55 11.45
CA GLU A 319 -3.37 3.59 12.45
C GLU A 319 -2.65 3.74 13.80
N PHE A 320 -1.38 4.17 13.80
CA PHE A 320 -0.57 4.31 15.01
C PHE A 320 -1.16 5.34 15.99
N ASP A 321 -1.79 6.42 15.49
CA ASP A 321 -2.48 7.42 16.30
C ASP A 321 -3.60 6.82 17.18
N TYR A 322 -4.12 5.67 16.78
CA TYR A 322 -5.25 5.01 17.43
C TYR A 322 -4.83 3.80 18.27
N MET A 323 -3.53 3.58 18.44
CA MET A 323 -2.99 2.53 19.30
C MET A 323 -2.75 3.10 20.71
N PRO A 324 -3.57 2.75 21.71
CA PRO A 324 -3.42 3.32 23.06
C PRO A 324 -2.06 2.99 23.65
N GLY A 325 -1.33 4.01 24.13
CA GLY A 325 -0.03 3.83 24.77
C GLY A 325 1.12 3.45 23.82
N TYR A 326 0.93 3.52 22.50
CA TYR A 326 1.98 3.17 21.55
C TYR A 326 3.10 4.21 21.52
N LYS A 327 4.20 3.91 22.24
CA LYS A 327 5.33 4.81 22.46
C LYS A 327 6.33 4.90 21.30
N TYR A 328 6.15 4.11 20.23
CA TYR A 328 7.09 3.97 19.11
C TYR A 328 6.70 4.76 17.86
N TYR A 329 5.81 5.75 18.03
CA TYR A 329 5.35 6.62 16.96
C TYR A 329 5.39 8.08 17.41
N LEU A 330 6.02 8.93 16.61
CA LEU A 330 5.98 10.38 16.78
C LEU A 330 5.18 10.99 15.64
N LYS A 331 4.15 11.75 16.01
CA LYS A 331 3.42 12.59 15.08
C LYS A 331 3.94 14.02 15.09
N VAL A 332 4.33 14.51 13.92
CA VAL A 332 4.77 15.90 13.71
C VAL A 332 3.67 16.71 13.00
N PRO A 333 3.74 18.05 12.98
CA PRO A 333 2.70 18.88 12.34
C PRO A 333 2.49 18.55 10.85
N ALA A 334 1.23 18.49 10.42
CA ALA A 334 0.81 18.21 9.05
C ALA A 334 0.53 19.50 8.25
N ASP A 335 1.51 20.39 8.21
CA ASP A 335 1.46 21.70 7.55
C ASP A 335 2.79 21.99 6.81
N GLU A 336 2.98 23.23 6.35
CA GLU A 336 4.22 23.64 5.66
C GLU A 336 5.35 24.06 6.61
N SER A 337 5.20 23.90 7.93
CA SER A 337 6.27 24.24 8.86
C SER A 337 7.50 23.37 8.61
N VAL A 338 8.68 23.89 8.90
CA VAL A 338 9.89 23.07 8.96
C VAL A 338 9.74 22.03 10.08
N ILE A 339 10.34 20.84 9.90
CA ILE A 339 10.37 19.82 10.96
C ILE A 339 11.36 20.21 12.03
N VAL A 340 10.90 20.28 13.28
CA VAL A 340 11.75 20.54 14.45
C VAL A 340 12.52 19.26 14.80
N VAL A 341 13.79 19.20 14.40
CA VAL A 341 14.64 18.00 14.59
C VAL A 341 14.86 17.69 16.07
N ASP A 342 14.90 18.70 16.94
CA ASP A 342 14.98 18.50 18.39
C ASP A 342 13.84 17.63 18.96
N ASP A 343 12.64 17.68 18.35
CA ASP A 343 11.52 16.84 18.81
C ASP A 343 11.72 15.37 18.39
N ILE A 344 12.35 15.11 17.24
CA ILE A 344 12.75 13.76 16.83
C ILE A 344 13.87 13.24 17.73
N VAL A 345 14.83 14.09 18.12
CA VAL A 345 15.89 13.73 19.05
C VAL A 345 15.32 13.37 20.41
N LYS A 346 14.44 14.20 21.00
CA LYS A 346 13.77 13.87 22.28
C LYS A 346 13.00 12.56 22.21
N PHE A 347 12.36 12.29 21.07
CA PHE A 347 11.67 11.02 20.83
C PHE A 347 12.65 9.85 20.73
N PHE A 348 13.76 10.00 20.01
CA PHE A 348 14.84 9.02 19.94
C PHE A 348 15.37 8.70 21.34
N GLU A 349 15.67 9.71 22.15
CA GLU A 349 16.16 9.54 23.53
C GLU A 349 15.17 8.74 24.38
N LYS A 350 13.91 9.15 24.39
CA LYS A 350 12.84 8.50 25.16
C LYS A 350 12.63 7.03 24.77
N VAL A 351 12.77 6.70 23.48
CA VAL A 351 12.48 5.36 22.99
C VAL A 351 13.68 4.43 23.10
N LEU A 352 14.85 4.89 22.67
CA LEU A 352 16.03 4.06 22.40
C LEU A 352 17.12 4.13 23.46
N LEU A 353 17.18 5.16 24.31
CA LEU A 353 18.17 5.20 25.40
C LEU A 353 17.69 4.45 26.65
N ASP A 354 16.37 4.41 26.90
CA ASP A 354 15.79 3.79 28.09
C ASP A 354 15.60 2.26 27.95
N ASN A 355 15.78 1.69 26.76
CA ASN A 355 15.45 0.28 26.49
C ASN A 355 16.48 -0.42 25.59
N ASN A 356 16.63 -1.73 25.77
CA ASN A 356 17.39 -2.57 24.84
C ASN A 356 16.71 -2.58 23.46
N TYR A 357 17.48 -2.36 22.39
CA TYR A 357 16.97 -2.32 21.02
C TYR A 357 16.29 -3.64 20.59
N GLU A 358 16.76 -4.80 21.09
CA GLU A 358 16.12 -6.10 20.80
C GLU A 358 14.72 -6.18 21.41
N THR A 359 14.57 -5.63 22.62
CA THR A 359 13.28 -5.50 23.29
C THR A 359 12.37 -4.53 22.53
N ILE A 360 12.88 -3.38 22.08
CA ILE A 360 12.13 -2.43 21.24
C ILE A 360 11.65 -3.09 19.95
N THR A 361 12.55 -3.76 19.23
CA THR A 361 12.23 -4.46 17.97
C THR A 361 11.12 -5.48 18.20
N THR A 362 11.24 -6.30 19.26
CA THR A 362 10.25 -7.32 19.61
C THR A 362 8.92 -6.73 20.04
N GLU A 363 8.92 -5.69 20.88
CA GLU A 363 7.69 -5.01 21.34
C GLU A 363 6.93 -4.41 20.15
N ILE A 364 7.62 -3.66 19.29
CA ILE A 364 7.01 -3.08 18.08
C ILE A 364 6.38 -4.19 17.25
N ARG A 365 7.16 -5.22 16.88
CA ARG A 365 6.68 -6.31 16.02
C ARG A 365 5.47 -7.01 16.61
N SER A 366 5.52 -7.38 17.90
CA SER A 366 4.43 -8.10 18.56
C SER A 366 3.12 -7.30 18.57
N ILE A 367 3.20 -5.99 18.82
CA ILE A 367 2.03 -5.10 18.80
C ILE A 367 1.49 -4.99 17.37
N THR A 368 2.37 -4.74 16.40
CA THR A 368 1.96 -4.34 15.06
C THR A 368 1.62 -5.51 14.14
N GLU A 369 2.16 -6.71 14.38
CA GLU A 369 1.80 -7.93 13.66
C GLU A 369 0.31 -8.26 13.82
N ASN A 370 -0.22 -8.06 15.03
CA ASN A 370 -1.64 -8.27 15.34
C ASN A 370 -2.60 -7.30 14.62
N ILE A 371 -2.07 -6.32 13.90
CA ILE A 371 -2.82 -5.25 13.24
C ILE A 371 -2.52 -5.21 11.74
N PHE A 372 -1.25 -5.35 11.36
CA PHE A 372 -0.74 -5.12 10.00
C PHE A 372 -0.29 -6.37 9.26
N ASP A 373 -0.39 -7.55 9.87
CA ASP A 373 -0.26 -8.79 9.12
C ASP A 373 -1.51 -9.02 8.25
N PHE A 374 -1.35 -9.63 7.07
CA PHE A 374 -2.47 -9.89 6.16
C PHE A 374 -3.57 -10.74 6.80
N SER A 375 -3.23 -11.68 7.68
CA SER A 375 -4.21 -12.49 8.40
C SER A 375 -5.10 -11.65 9.32
N LYS A 376 -4.60 -10.50 9.80
CA LYS A 376 -5.25 -9.65 10.79
C LYS A 376 -5.90 -8.40 10.19
N GLY A 377 -5.12 -7.60 9.46
CA GLY A 377 -5.56 -6.28 8.96
C GLY A 377 -6.33 -6.33 7.64
N PHE A 378 -6.27 -7.47 6.93
CA PHE A 378 -6.90 -7.65 5.62
C PHE A 378 -7.91 -8.80 5.60
N LYS A 379 -7.48 -10.04 5.89
CA LYS A 379 -8.31 -11.24 5.79
C LYS A 379 -9.44 -11.24 6.81
N LYS A 380 -9.13 -11.02 8.10
CA LYS A 380 -10.12 -11.07 9.18
C LYS A 380 -11.33 -10.14 8.96
N PRO A 381 -11.18 -8.84 8.63
CA PRO A 381 -12.34 -7.98 8.35
C PRO A 381 -13.22 -8.46 7.20
N ILE A 382 -12.61 -9.04 6.16
CA ILE A 382 -13.33 -9.62 5.01
C ILE A 382 -14.13 -10.84 5.47
N MET A 383 -13.48 -11.78 6.15
CA MET A 383 -14.13 -13.01 6.61
C MET A 383 -15.24 -12.74 7.62
N GLU A 384 -15.05 -11.79 8.54
CA GLU A 384 -16.11 -11.38 9.48
C GLU A 384 -17.33 -10.78 8.75
N THR A 385 -17.11 -10.05 7.66
CA THR A 385 -18.20 -9.48 6.85
C THR A 385 -18.93 -10.56 6.07
N ILE A 386 -18.18 -11.52 5.52
CA ILE A 386 -18.72 -12.71 4.86
C ILE A 386 -19.63 -13.48 5.84
N ILE A 387 -19.11 -13.85 7.01
CA ILE A 387 -19.85 -14.59 8.05
C ILE A 387 -21.09 -13.84 8.54
N ARG A 388 -21.03 -12.51 8.67
CA ARG A 388 -22.18 -11.69 9.10
C ARG A 388 -23.21 -11.49 8.00
N GLY A 389 -22.80 -11.49 6.73
CA GLY A 389 -23.70 -11.32 5.59
C GLY A 389 -24.49 -12.58 5.22
N ASP A 390 -24.03 -13.75 5.68
CA ASP A 390 -24.70 -15.04 5.54
C ASP A 390 -25.69 -15.34 6.69
N LYS A 391 -25.83 -14.43 7.66
CA LYS A 391 -26.85 -14.44 8.72
C LYS A 391 -27.91 -13.37 8.44
#